data_AF-A0A5B7AU05-F1
#
_entry.id   AF-A0A5B7AU05-F1
#
_cell.length_a   1.000
_cell.length_b   1.000
_cell.length_c   1.000
_cell.angle_alpha   90.00
_cell.angle_beta   90.00
_cell.angle_gamma   90.00
#
_symmetry.space_group_name_H-M   'P 1'
#
loop_
_entity.id
_entity.type
_entity.pdbx_description
1 polymer ?
#
loop_
_entity_poly.entity_id
_entity_poly.type
_entity_poly.pdbx_seq_one_letter_code
_entity_poly.pdbx_strand_id
1 'polypeptide(L)'
;MASSSTSLSSHMNLMITITSIFILSSFLASASSAATTGTNPRPFKKIYAFGDSYTDTGNTESSTGPSSFTYVSNLPYGRTFFHHPTNRYSDGRLVIDFVAQSLSLPYLPPYRNLKADKSNGVNFAVAGSTAIQHGFFVKNNLTLNITPQSLQTQLIWFNKFLDAQGCRGATTTRECRAAFDDALIWVGEIGANDYAYTVGSSVPGSTIQQLAIKSITGFLQAITVLELLYIYICW
;
A
#
# COMPACT_ATOMS: atom_id res chain seq x y z
N MET A 1 -12.07 76.02 22.87
CA MET A 1 -12.59 74.65 23.09
C MET A 1 -11.95 73.62 22.14
N ALA A 2 -10.63 73.70 21.84
CA ALA A 2 -9.97 72.80 20.89
C ALA A 2 -8.85 71.92 21.51
N SER A 3 -8.57 72.07 22.81
CA SER A 3 -7.46 71.38 23.49
C SER A 3 -7.86 70.06 24.16
N SER A 4 -9.15 69.83 24.45
CA SER A 4 -9.63 68.61 25.10
C SER A 4 -9.77 67.43 24.13
N SER A 5 -10.06 67.69 22.85
CA SER A 5 -10.22 66.66 21.82
C SER A 5 -8.89 66.05 21.37
N THR A 6 -7.80 66.83 21.38
CA THR A 6 -6.47 66.34 20.99
C THR A 6 -5.85 65.43 22.06
N SER A 7 -6.04 65.75 23.34
CA SER A 7 -5.62 64.90 24.47
C SER A 7 -6.35 63.54 24.44
N LEU A 8 -7.67 63.54 24.25
CA LEU A 8 -8.44 62.29 24.18
C LEU A 8 -8.03 61.41 22.99
N SER A 9 -7.75 62.02 21.84
CA SER A 9 -7.22 61.31 20.65
C SER A 9 -5.84 60.69 20.91
N SER A 10 -4.94 61.40 21.59
CA SER A 10 -3.62 60.86 21.95
C SER A 10 -3.68 59.67 22.91
N HIS A 11 -4.59 59.70 23.90
CA HIS A 11 -4.79 58.58 24.81
C HIS A 11 -5.40 57.37 24.12
N MET A 12 -6.32 57.59 23.18
CA MET A 12 -6.93 56.52 22.39
C MET A 12 -5.92 55.85 21.45
N ASN A 13 -5.05 56.63 20.79
CA ASN A 13 -3.98 56.10 19.94
C ASN A 13 -2.93 55.30 20.75
N LEU A 14 -2.59 55.76 21.97
CA LEU A 14 -1.68 55.05 22.85
C LEU A 14 -2.26 53.68 23.29
N MET A 15 -3.55 53.64 23.64
CA MET A 15 -4.22 52.40 24.04
C MET A 15 -4.35 51.40 22.88
N ILE A 16 -4.61 51.87 21.65
CA ILE A 16 -4.61 51.03 20.44
C ILE A 16 -3.22 50.48 20.15
N THR A 17 -2.18 51.27 20.34
CA THR A 17 -0.79 50.84 20.12
C THR A 17 -0.38 49.77 21.13
N ILE A 18 -0.71 49.97 22.42
CA ILE A 18 -0.42 49.01 23.49
C ILE A 18 -1.16 47.69 23.26
N THR A 19 -2.45 47.74 22.93
CA THR A 19 -3.24 46.52 22.64
C THR A 19 -2.73 45.78 21.40
N SER A 20 -2.32 46.50 20.36
CA SER A 20 -1.71 45.90 19.15
C SER A 20 -0.40 45.18 19.46
N ILE A 21 0.45 45.75 20.34
CA ILE A 21 1.70 45.11 20.78
C ILE A 21 1.41 43.85 21.60
N PHE A 22 0.43 43.89 22.51
CA PHE A 22 0.04 42.71 23.29
C PHE A 22 -0.49 41.58 22.39
N ILE A 23 -1.32 41.90 21.40
CA ILE A 23 -1.83 40.91 20.43
C ILE A 23 -0.69 40.33 19.59
N LEU A 24 0.25 41.15 19.10
CA LEU A 24 1.39 40.65 18.33
C LEU A 24 2.32 39.75 19.18
N SER A 25 2.50 40.08 20.46
CA SER A 25 3.30 39.27 21.39
C SER A 25 2.67 37.92 21.71
N SER A 26 1.33 37.83 21.77
CA SER A 26 0.64 36.55 21.99
C SER A 26 0.65 35.66 20.74
N PHE A 27 0.63 36.24 19.54
CA PHE A 27 0.83 35.48 18.29
C PHE A 27 2.25 34.93 18.13
N LEU A 28 3.27 35.64 18.61
CA LEU A 28 4.66 35.17 18.58
C LEU A 28 4.96 34.11 19.65
N ALA A 29 4.28 34.15 20.80
CA ALA A 29 4.44 33.15 21.87
C ALA A 29 3.84 31.77 21.52
N SER A 30 2.96 31.67 20.53
CA SER A 30 2.41 30.40 20.04
C SER A 30 3.29 29.69 18.99
N ALA A 31 4.43 30.26 18.60
CA ALA A 31 5.35 29.65 17.62
C ALA A 31 6.46 28.80 18.23
N SER A 32 6.51 28.64 19.56
CA SER A 32 7.48 27.76 20.24
C SER A 32 6.80 26.52 20.82
N SER A 33 6.18 25.73 19.95
CA SER A 33 6.04 24.30 20.23
C SER A 33 7.43 23.70 20.19
N ALA A 34 8.01 23.47 21.37
CA ALA A 34 9.17 22.61 21.49
C ALA A 34 8.87 21.32 20.71
N ALA A 35 9.65 21.05 19.68
CA ALA A 35 9.63 19.77 19.00
C ALA A 35 10.14 18.73 20.00
N THR A 36 9.23 18.21 20.82
CA THR A 36 9.42 16.91 21.44
C THR A 36 9.66 15.96 20.28
N THR A 37 10.90 15.51 20.13
CA THR A 37 11.25 14.31 19.37
C THR A 37 10.67 13.10 20.11
N GLY A 38 9.35 13.08 20.28
CA GLY A 38 8.62 11.86 20.52
C GLY A 38 8.70 11.11 19.21
N THR A 39 9.58 10.11 19.15
CA THR A 39 9.43 9.06 18.15
C THR A 39 8.03 8.49 18.37
N ASN A 40 7.04 8.92 17.58
CA ASN A 40 5.76 8.24 17.54
C ASN A 40 6.10 6.75 17.35
N PRO A 41 5.68 5.86 18.26
CA PRO A 41 5.95 4.45 18.11
C PRO A 41 5.48 4.04 16.72
N ARG A 42 6.39 3.51 15.88
CA ARG A 42 6.00 2.96 14.58
C ARG A 42 5.10 1.77 14.88
N PRO A 43 3.79 1.84 14.58
CA PRO A 43 2.87 0.75 14.94
C PRO A 43 3.18 -0.51 14.13
N PHE A 44 3.84 -0.34 12.99
CA PHE A 44 4.32 -1.41 12.13
C PHE A 44 5.79 -1.23 11.78
N LYS A 45 6.53 -2.33 11.76
CA LYS A 45 7.93 -2.40 11.31
C LYS A 45 8.06 -2.96 9.89
N LYS A 46 7.02 -3.67 9.42
CA LYS A 46 7.02 -4.41 8.16
C LYS A 46 5.66 -4.33 7.48
N ILE A 47 5.67 -4.42 6.15
CA ILE A 47 4.44 -4.59 5.36
C ILE A 47 4.63 -5.77 4.40
N TYR A 48 3.72 -6.73 4.43
CA TYR A 48 3.62 -7.77 3.40
C TYR A 48 2.36 -7.52 2.57
N ALA A 49 2.54 -7.26 1.28
CA ALA A 49 1.47 -6.82 0.40
C ALA A 49 1.10 -7.89 -0.64
N PHE A 50 -0.20 -8.06 -0.87
CA PHE A 50 -0.81 -8.98 -1.81
C PHE A 50 -1.85 -8.22 -2.66
N GLY A 51 -2.28 -8.80 -3.77
CA GLY A 51 -3.32 -8.24 -4.62
C GLY A 51 -2.90 -8.20 -6.09
N ASP A 52 -3.43 -7.24 -6.82
CA ASP A 52 -3.29 -7.15 -8.26
C ASP A 52 -2.42 -5.95 -8.72
N SER A 53 -2.70 -5.41 -9.91
CA SER A 53 -2.07 -4.23 -10.51
C SER A 53 -2.09 -2.98 -9.63
N TYR A 54 -3.11 -2.79 -8.78
CA TYR A 54 -3.21 -1.63 -7.89
C TYR A 54 -2.17 -1.66 -6.76
N THR A 55 -1.62 -2.83 -6.47
CA THR A 55 -0.63 -3.02 -5.41
C THR A 55 0.74 -3.43 -5.95
N ASP A 56 0.84 -3.99 -7.15
CA ASP A 56 2.08 -4.49 -7.73
C ASP A 56 3.17 -3.41 -7.91
N THR A 57 4.27 -3.53 -7.13
CA THR A 57 5.41 -2.61 -7.17
C THR A 57 6.49 -2.98 -8.20
N GLY A 58 6.25 -3.98 -9.05
CA GLY A 58 7.12 -4.36 -10.17
C GLY A 58 7.41 -5.86 -10.30
N ASN A 59 6.54 -6.74 -9.78
CA ASN A 59 6.59 -8.18 -10.06
C ASN A 59 6.15 -8.51 -11.49
N THR A 60 5.32 -7.67 -12.10
CA THR A 60 4.97 -7.79 -13.53
C THR A 60 6.13 -7.30 -14.39
N GLU A 61 6.67 -8.18 -15.23
CA GLU A 61 7.74 -7.83 -16.17
C GLU A 61 7.16 -7.48 -17.54
N SER A 62 7.87 -6.61 -18.28
CA SER A 62 7.44 -6.01 -19.57
C SER A 62 6.99 -6.99 -20.65
N SER A 63 7.37 -8.26 -20.60
CA SER A 63 7.08 -9.24 -21.65
C SER A 63 5.78 -10.00 -21.44
N THR A 64 5.15 -9.87 -20.26
CA THR A 64 3.93 -10.60 -19.90
C THR A 64 2.89 -9.63 -19.39
N GLY A 65 2.05 -9.15 -20.30
CA GLY A 65 0.90 -8.30 -20.03
C GLY A 65 0.02 -8.21 -21.28
N PRO A 66 -1.25 -7.78 -21.17
CA PRO A 66 -2.12 -7.66 -22.34
C PRO A 66 -1.51 -6.72 -23.39
N SER A 67 -1.77 -6.94 -24.68
CA SER A 67 -1.27 -6.10 -25.79
C SER A 67 -1.67 -4.61 -25.68
N SER A 68 -2.69 -4.31 -24.89
CA SER A 68 -3.16 -2.97 -24.54
C SER A 68 -2.44 -2.34 -23.32
N PHE A 69 -1.59 -3.11 -22.62
CA PHE A 69 -0.95 -2.74 -21.35
C PHE A 69 0.56 -3.10 -21.32
N THR A 70 1.16 -3.38 -22.48
CA THR A 70 2.37 -4.19 -22.65
C THR A 70 3.70 -3.52 -22.32
N TYR A 71 3.68 -2.34 -21.72
CA TYR A 71 4.90 -1.55 -21.57
C TYR A 71 4.95 -0.81 -20.24
N VAL A 72 4.71 -1.52 -19.13
CA VAL A 72 4.99 -0.97 -17.79
C VAL A 72 6.45 -0.60 -17.58
N SER A 73 7.34 -1.10 -18.44
CA SER A 73 8.76 -0.70 -18.55
C SER A 73 9.02 0.52 -19.44
N ASN A 74 7.99 1.19 -19.94
CA ASN A 74 8.11 2.46 -20.67
C ASN A 74 7.36 3.59 -19.96
N LEU A 75 7.53 4.82 -20.45
CA LEU A 75 6.66 5.93 -20.05
C LEU A 75 5.22 5.67 -20.58
N PRO A 76 4.17 6.12 -19.88
CA PRO A 76 4.17 7.11 -18.80
C PRO A 76 4.39 6.54 -17.38
N TYR A 77 4.62 5.24 -17.22
CA TYR A 77 4.74 4.63 -15.90
C TYR A 77 5.93 5.20 -15.12
N GLY A 78 5.69 5.60 -13.87
CA GLY A 78 6.67 6.27 -13.00
C GLY A 78 7.05 7.71 -13.37
N ARG A 79 6.53 8.29 -14.45
CA ARG A 79 6.86 9.65 -14.94
C ARG A 79 6.74 10.76 -13.88
N THR A 80 5.68 10.77 -13.07
CA THR A 80 5.33 11.90 -12.20
C THR A 80 6.10 11.92 -10.89
N PHE A 81 6.57 10.77 -10.40
CA PHE A 81 7.23 10.67 -9.09
C PHE A 81 8.62 10.02 -9.14
N PHE A 82 8.78 8.90 -9.85
CA PHE A 82 10.06 8.19 -9.93
C PHE A 82 10.95 8.73 -11.06
N HIS A 83 10.34 9.39 -12.05
CA HIS A 83 10.99 9.97 -13.23
C HIS A 83 11.72 8.94 -14.11
N HIS A 84 11.39 7.66 -13.97
CA HIS A 84 11.81 6.56 -14.83
C HIS A 84 10.73 5.47 -14.86
N PRO A 85 10.70 4.57 -15.86
CA PRO A 85 9.81 3.42 -15.85
C PRO A 85 10.03 2.51 -14.64
N THR A 86 8.94 2.08 -14.01
CA THR A 86 8.97 1.36 -12.72
C THR A 86 8.38 -0.04 -12.75
N ASN A 87 7.77 -0.45 -13.87
CA ASN A 87 6.94 -1.66 -13.97
C ASN A 87 5.68 -1.63 -13.09
N ARG A 88 5.24 -0.45 -12.66
CA ARG A 88 4.02 -0.26 -11.87
C ARG A 88 2.91 0.25 -12.77
N TYR A 89 1.67 -0.18 -12.53
CA TYR A 89 0.48 0.33 -13.24
C TYR A 89 0.04 1.72 -12.74
N SER A 90 1.01 2.64 -12.61
CA SER A 90 0.81 4.03 -12.21
C SER A 90 1.88 4.91 -12.85
N ASP A 91 1.53 6.15 -13.19
CA ASP A 91 2.51 7.15 -13.61
C ASP A 91 3.39 7.65 -12.46
N GLY A 92 3.11 7.22 -11.22
CA GLY A 92 3.88 7.57 -10.05
C GLY A 92 3.73 6.51 -8.96
N ARG A 93 3.28 6.95 -7.79
CA ARG A 93 3.10 6.10 -6.61
C ARG A 93 1.79 5.30 -6.67
N LEU A 94 1.78 4.17 -5.99
CA LEU A 94 0.60 3.36 -5.68
C LEU A 94 0.09 3.70 -4.27
N VAL A 95 -1.15 3.32 -3.94
CA VAL A 95 -1.73 3.52 -2.60
C VAL A 95 -0.81 2.95 -1.51
N ILE A 96 -0.22 1.77 -1.75
CA ILE A 96 0.70 1.12 -0.81
C ILE A 96 1.97 1.95 -0.52
N ASP A 97 2.43 2.79 -1.46
CA ASP A 97 3.58 3.67 -1.23
C ASP A 97 3.23 4.80 -0.25
N PHE A 98 2.00 5.32 -0.31
CA PHE A 98 1.51 6.32 0.65
C PHE A 98 1.33 5.71 2.05
N VAL A 99 0.90 4.45 2.12
CA VAL A 99 0.80 3.69 3.39
C VAL A 99 2.18 3.45 3.98
N ALA A 100 3.15 2.99 3.19
CA ALA A 100 4.54 2.84 3.66
C ALA A 100 5.10 4.17 4.17
N GLN A 101 4.86 5.26 3.45
CA GLN A 101 5.30 6.61 3.85
C GLN A 101 4.65 7.04 5.17
N SER A 102 3.33 6.87 5.35
CA SER A 102 2.65 7.27 6.58
C SER A 102 3.11 6.47 7.80
N LEU A 103 3.56 5.23 7.59
CA LEU A 103 4.14 4.36 8.60
C LEU A 103 5.65 4.58 8.81
N SER A 104 6.26 5.53 8.09
CA SER A 104 7.72 5.77 8.13
C SER A 104 8.54 4.51 7.81
N LEU A 105 8.09 3.78 6.79
CA LEU A 105 8.73 2.59 6.22
C LEU A 105 9.19 2.86 4.77
N PRO A 106 10.25 2.17 4.29
CA PRO A 106 10.64 2.25 2.89
C PRO A 106 9.58 1.64 1.97
N TYR A 107 9.61 2.01 0.69
CA TYR A 107 8.72 1.42 -0.31
C TYR A 107 9.02 -0.07 -0.51
N LEU A 108 7.96 -0.86 -0.66
CA LEU A 108 8.08 -2.30 -0.70
C LEU A 108 8.71 -2.76 -2.04
N PRO A 109 9.80 -3.52 -2.00
CA PRO A 109 10.33 -4.14 -3.21
C PRO A 109 9.42 -5.27 -3.70
N PRO A 110 9.35 -5.50 -5.02
CA PRO A 110 8.66 -6.66 -5.55
C PRO A 110 9.40 -7.95 -5.17
N TYR A 111 8.65 -9.00 -4.84
CA TYR A 111 9.18 -10.32 -4.47
C TYR A 111 10.18 -10.87 -5.49
N ARG A 112 9.93 -10.65 -6.79
CA ARG A 112 10.81 -11.11 -7.88
C ARG A 112 12.15 -10.38 -7.96
N ASN A 113 12.30 -9.22 -7.34
CA ASN A 113 13.62 -8.59 -7.24
C ASN A 113 14.47 -9.32 -6.20
N LEU A 114 15.36 -10.18 -6.66
CA LEU A 114 16.23 -11.00 -5.81
C LEU A 114 17.34 -10.19 -5.13
N LYS A 115 17.65 -8.99 -5.62
CA LYS A 115 18.73 -8.14 -5.11
C LYS A 115 18.24 -7.07 -4.12
N ALA A 116 16.93 -6.91 -3.96
CA ALA A 116 16.35 -5.90 -3.08
C ALA A 116 16.48 -6.28 -1.60
N ASP A 117 16.67 -5.27 -0.75
CA ASP A 117 16.51 -5.42 0.69
C ASP A 117 15.03 -5.59 1.05
N LYS A 118 14.71 -6.70 1.71
CA LYS A 118 13.36 -7.13 2.09
C LYS A 118 13.13 -7.08 3.61
N SER A 119 14.05 -6.45 4.35
CA SER A 119 14.03 -6.37 5.81
C SER A 119 12.77 -5.71 6.39
N ASN A 120 12.21 -4.72 5.68
CA ASN A 120 11.00 -3.98 6.06
C ASN A 120 9.72 -4.44 5.36
N GLY A 121 9.75 -5.59 4.67
CA GLY A 121 8.59 -6.10 3.97
C GLY A 121 8.80 -6.34 2.48
N VAL A 122 7.80 -6.96 1.87
CA VAL A 122 7.85 -7.47 0.50
C VAL A 122 6.47 -7.35 -0.14
N ASN A 123 6.44 -6.99 -1.42
CA ASN A 123 5.23 -7.00 -2.23
C ASN A 123 5.16 -8.26 -3.09
N PHE A 124 4.10 -9.06 -2.91
CA PHE A 124 3.81 -10.28 -3.64
C PHE A 124 2.73 -10.09 -4.71
N ALA A 125 2.08 -8.92 -4.78
CA ALA A 125 1.04 -8.62 -5.76
C ALA A 125 1.58 -8.69 -7.19
N VAL A 126 0.71 -9.08 -8.12
CA VAL A 126 1.04 -9.20 -9.55
C VAL A 126 -0.09 -8.61 -10.38
N ALA A 127 0.23 -7.76 -11.35
CA ALA A 127 -0.78 -7.21 -12.23
C ALA A 127 -1.52 -8.29 -13.04
N GLY A 128 -2.85 -8.14 -13.13
CA GLY A 128 -3.71 -9.14 -13.76
C GLY A 128 -3.90 -10.41 -12.92
N SER A 129 -3.43 -10.42 -11.66
CA SER A 129 -3.65 -11.57 -10.77
C SER A 129 -5.13 -11.74 -10.46
N THR A 130 -5.56 -12.98 -10.41
CA THR A 130 -6.93 -13.40 -10.11
C THR A 130 -7.03 -13.95 -8.70
N ALA A 131 -8.20 -13.79 -8.07
CA ALA A 131 -8.51 -14.50 -6.84
C ALA A 131 -8.58 -16.02 -7.10
N ILE A 132 -9.24 -16.42 -8.19
CA ILE A 132 -9.39 -17.81 -8.62
C ILE A 132 -8.06 -18.32 -9.20
N GLN A 133 -7.76 -19.59 -8.98
CA GLN A 133 -6.55 -20.21 -9.52
C GLN A 133 -6.57 -20.27 -11.05
N HIS A 134 -5.42 -20.00 -11.67
CA HIS A 134 -5.28 -19.91 -13.12
C HIS A 134 -5.80 -21.15 -13.88
N GLY A 135 -5.67 -22.35 -13.29
CA GLY A 135 -6.14 -23.59 -13.90
C GLY A 135 -7.65 -23.60 -14.22
N PHE A 136 -8.47 -22.83 -13.50
CA PHE A 136 -9.89 -22.65 -13.83
C PHE A 136 -10.07 -22.00 -15.21
N PHE A 137 -9.32 -20.93 -15.49
CA PHE A 137 -9.44 -20.20 -16.75
C PHE A 137 -8.96 -21.03 -17.94
N VAL A 138 -7.85 -21.76 -17.77
CA VAL A 138 -7.35 -22.72 -18.76
C VAL A 138 -8.39 -23.79 -19.07
N LYS A 139 -8.99 -24.40 -18.03
CA LYS A 139 -9.97 -25.48 -18.19
C LYS A 139 -11.24 -25.04 -18.92
N ASN A 140 -11.64 -23.78 -18.76
CA ASN A 140 -12.86 -23.23 -19.36
C ASN A 140 -12.60 -22.48 -20.69
N ASN A 141 -11.40 -22.63 -21.28
CA ASN A 141 -11.02 -22.01 -22.55
C ASN A 141 -11.20 -20.47 -22.56
N LEU A 142 -10.86 -19.82 -21.44
CA LEU A 142 -10.98 -18.37 -21.29
C LEU A 142 -9.69 -17.71 -21.80
N THR A 143 -9.79 -17.00 -22.92
CA THR A 143 -8.66 -16.56 -23.77
C THR A 143 -7.88 -15.35 -23.27
N LEU A 144 -8.39 -14.63 -22.27
CA LEU A 144 -7.71 -13.48 -21.66
C LEU A 144 -6.78 -13.86 -20.51
N ASN A 145 -6.56 -15.16 -20.26
CA ASN A 145 -5.78 -15.71 -19.14
C ASN A 145 -4.25 -15.49 -19.30
N ILE A 146 -3.83 -14.23 -19.29
CA ILE A 146 -2.45 -13.79 -19.57
C ILE A 146 -1.52 -13.86 -18.35
N THR A 147 -2.05 -13.65 -17.15
CA THR A 147 -1.28 -13.70 -15.90
C THR A 147 -1.57 -15.03 -15.20
N PRO A 148 -0.59 -15.95 -15.12
CA PRO A 148 -0.80 -17.23 -14.45
C PRO A 148 -0.72 -17.15 -12.92
N GLN A 149 -0.21 -16.04 -12.37
CA GLN A 149 -0.13 -15.83 -10.93
C GLN A 149 -1.50 -15.46 -10.37
N SER A 150 -2.05 -16.32 -9.50
CA SER A 150 -3.25 -16.01 -8.71
C SER A 150 -2.87 -15.61 -7.28
N LEU A 151 -3.86 -15.20 -6.49
CA LEU A 151 -3.70 -14.96 -5.05
C LEU A 151 -3.04 -16.15 -4.32
N GLN A 152 -3.38 -17.38 -4.73
CA GLN A 152 -2.72 -18.60 -4.22
C GLN A 152 -1.23 -18.65 -4.56
N THR A 153 -0.83 -18.20 -5.75
CA THR A 153 0.60 -18.11 -6.11
C THR A 153 1.34 -17.13 -5.20
N GLN A 154 0.72 -16.00 -4.87
CA GLN A 154 1.29 -15.00 -3.96
C GLN A 154 1.45 -15.55 -2.55
N LEU A 155 0.48 -16.34 -2.06
CA LEU A 155 0.58 -17.05 -0.78
C LEU A 155 1.74 -18.07 -0.77
N ILE A 156 1.94 -18.80 -1.87
CA ILE A 156 3.07 -19.72 -2.01
C ILE A 156 4.41 -18.97 -1.96
N TRP A 157 4.51 -17.82 -2.62
CA TRP A 157 5.71 -16.97 -2.56
C TRP A 157 5.98 -16.43 -1.16
N PHE A 158 4.92 -16.03 -0.47
CA PHE A 158 5.01 -15.58 0.90
C PHE A 158 5.53 -16.68 1.83
N ASN A 159 4.96 -17.88 1.78
CA ASN A 159 5.43 -19.01 2.58
C ASN A 159 6.90 -19.34 2.29
N LYS A 160 7.30 -19.34 1.01
CA LYS A 160 8.70 -19.55 0.62
C LYS A 160 9.62 -18.45 1.15
N PHE A 161 9.16 -17.20 1.16
CA PHE A 161 9.90 -16.09 1.75
C PHE A 161 10.10 -16.30 3.25
N LEU A 162 9.04 -16.68 3.98
CA LEU A 162 9.09 -16.96 5.40
C LEU A 162 10.02 -18.13 5.74
N ASP A 163 9.95 -19.22 4.96
CA ASP A 163 10.86 -20.37 5.11
C ASP A 163 12.33 -19.93 4.99
N ALA A 164 12.63 -19.04 4.03
CA ALA A 164 13.96 -18.49 3.83
C ALA A 164 14.40 -17.56 4.99
N GLN A 165 13.46 -16.97 5.72
CA GLN A 165 13.72 -16.24 6.97
C GLN A 165 13.82 -17.16 8.21
N GLY A 166 13.73 -18.49 8.02
CA GLY A 166 13.82 -19.46 9.11
C GLY A 166 12.47 -19.82 9.76
N CYS A 167 11.35 -19.29 9.27
CA CYS A 167 10.01 -19.69 9.72
C CYS A 167 9.54 -20.93 8.95
N ARG A 168 10.04 -22.12 9.33
CA ARG A 168 9.69 -23.41 8.70
C ARG A 168 8.37 -23.99 9.20
N GLY A 169 7.29 -23.23 9.11
CA GLY A 169 5.96 -23.63 9.58
C GLY A 169 5.77 -23.70 11.10
N ALA A 170 6.81 -23.40 11.88
CA ALA A 170 6.74 -23.24 13.33
C ALA A 170 6.61 -21.75 13.68
N THR A 171 5.38 -21.30 13.90
CA THR A 171 5.05 -19.92 14.31
C THR A 171 5.66 -19.52 15.65
N THR A 172 6.19 -20.49 16.40
CA THR A 172 6.73 -20.29 17.75
C THR A 172 8.23 -20.03 17.78
N THR A 173 8.97 -20.19 16.67
CA THR A 173 10.41 -19.88 16.66
C THR A 173 10.63 -18.38 16.80
N ARG A 174 11.73 -17.99 17.44
CA ARG A 174 12.08 -16.56 17.64
C ARG A 174 12.22 -15.83 16.31
N GLU A 175 12.79 -16.51 15.31
CA GLU A 175 12.97 -16.04 13.95
C GLU A 175 11.62 -15.81 13.27
N CYS A 176 10.66 -16.73 13.45
CA CYS A 176 9.31 -16.56 12.90
C CYS A 176 8.56 -15.43 13.58
N ARG A 177 8.61 -15.32 14.92
CA ARG A 177 8.02 -14.19 15.65
C ARG A 177 8.60 -12.87 15.16
N ALA A 178 9.93 -12.76 15.03
CA ALA A 178 10.56 -11.56 14.50
C ALA A 178 10.13 -11.24 13.04
N ALA A 179 9.77 -12.23 12.24
CA ALA A 179 9.24 -12.03 10.89
C ALA A 179 7.85 -11.36 10.89
N PHE A 180 7.07 -11.55 11.97
CA PHE A 180 5.68 -11.11 12.10
C PHE A 180 5.44 -10.01 13.13
N ASP A 181 6.36 -9.81 14.08
CA ASP A 181 6.26 -8.78 15.10
C ASP A 181 6.06 -7.41 14.42
N ASP A 182 4.92 -6.80 14.72
CA ASP A 182 4.49 -5.51 14.18
C ASP A 182 4.44 -5.49 12.64
N ALA A 183 4.02 -6.59 11.99
CA ALA A 183 3.81 -6.65 10.55
C ALA A 183 2.37 -6.28 10.17
N LEU A 184 2.22 -5.40 9.18
CA LEU A 184 0.96 -5.14 8.48
C LEU A 184 0.83 -6.09 7.29
N ILE A 185 -0.26 -6.84 7.23
CA ILE A 185 -0.66 -7.55 6.01
C ILE A 185 -1.60 -6.66 5.21
N TRP A 186 -1.13 -6.25 4.04
CA TRP A 186 -1.93 -5.49 3.09
C TRP A 186 -2.49 -6.44 2.03
N VAL A 187 -3.82 -6.58 2.00
CA VAL A 187 -4.52 -7.28 0.93
C VAL A 187 -5.16 -6.22 0.05
N GLY A 188 -4.47 -5.88 -1.04
CA GLY A 188 -4.98 -4.98 -2.06
C GLY A 188 -6.15 -5.58 -2.83
N GLU A 189 -6.68 -4.80 -3.78
CA GLU A 189 -7.76 -5.28 -4.66
C GLU A 189 -7.37 -6.59 -5.33
N ILE A 190 -8.35 -7.50 -5.37
CA ILE A 190 -8.27 -8.77 -6.07
C ILE A 190 -9.70 -9.23 -6.39
N GLY A 191 -9.93 -9.71 -7.61
CA GLY A 191 -11.24 -10.20 -8.04
C GLY A 191 -11.75 -9.55 -9.33
N ALA A 192 -11.41 -8.29 -9.61
CA ALA A 192 -11.83 -7.62 -10.84
C ALA A 192 -11.33 -8.35 -12.09
N ASN A 193 -10.08 -8.84 -12.05
CA ASN A 193 -9.47 -9.62 -13.13
C ASN A 193 -10.23 -10.94 -13.40
N ASP A 194 -10.80 -11.56 -12.36
CA ASP A 194 -11.58 -12.79 -12.51
C ASP A 194 -12.81 -12.58 -13.40
N TYR A 195 -13.51 -11.46 -13.21
CA TYR A 195 -14.63 -11.07 -14.06
C TYR A 195 -14.16 -10.67 -15.44
N ALA A 196 -13.10 -9.85 -15.54
CA ALA A 196 -12.55 -9.40 -16.82
C ALA A 196 -12.20 -10.57 -17.74
N TYR A 197 -11.59 -11.63 -17.20
CA TYR A 197 -11.21 -12.82 -17.98
C TYR A 197 -12.41 -13.67 -18.43
N THR A 198 -13.60 -13.45 -17.87
CA THR A 198 -14.83 -14.16 -18.24
C THR A 198 -15.77 -13.37 -19.16
N VAL A 199 -15.44 -12.12 -19.49
CA VAL A 199 -16.27 -11.30 -20.38
C VAL A 199 -16.47 -12.02 -21.72
N GLY A 200 -17.73 -12.18 -22.13
CA GLY A 200 -18.09 -12.88 -23.36
C GLY A 200 -18.09 -14.41 -23.28
N SER A 201 -17.78 -14.99 -22.11
CA SER A 201 -17.87 -16.44 -21.89
C SER A 201 -19.26 -16.90 -21.46
N SER A 202 -19.50 -18.20 -21.49
CA SER A 202 -20.71 -18.84 -20.95
C SER A 202 -20.66 -19.07 -19.43
N VAL A 203 -19.54 -18.74 -18.77
CA VAL A 203 -19.38 -18.93 -17.33
C VAL A 203 -20.27 -17.93 -16.58
N PRO A 204 -21.19 -18.39 -15.71
CA PRO A 204 -22.03 -17.47 -14.94
C PRO A 204 -21.20 -16.60 -14.00
N GLY A 205 -21.51 -15.31 -13.91
CA GLY A 205 -20.86 -14.40 -12.96
C GLY A 205 -21.00 -14.83 -11.49
N SER A 206 -22.07 -15.56 -11.16
CA SER A 206 -22.27 -16.17 -9.84
C SER A 206 -21.26 -17.28 -9.54
N THR A 207 -20.84 -18.05 -10.55
CA THR A 207 -19.77 -19.05 -10.41
C THR A 207 -18.44 -18.37 -10.08
N ILE A 208 -18.12 -17.27 -10.77
CA ILE A 208 -16.91 -16.48 -10.50
C ILE A 208 -16.95 -15.88 -9.10
N GLN A 209 -18.08 -15.30 -8.72
CA GLN A 209 -18.27 -14.76 -7.37
C GLN A 209 -18.01 -15.81 -6.28
N GLN A 210 -18.63 -17.00 -6.41
CA GLN A 210 -18.49 -18.07 -5.42
C GLN A 210 -17.06 -18.59 -5.32
N LEU A 211 -16.39 -18.79 -6.46
CA LEU A 211 -15.00 -19.25 -6.50
C LEU A 211 -14.04 -18.21 -5.94
N ALA A 212 -14.23 -16.92 -6.25
CA ALA A 212 -13.44 -15.82 -5.73
C ALA A 212 -13.60 -15.70 -4.21
N ILE A 213 -14.84 -15.69 -3.70
CA ILE A 213 -15.12 -15.67 -2.25
C ILE A 213 -14.44 -16.84 -1.54
N LYS A 214 -14.57 -18.06 -2.09
CA LYS A 214 -13.94 -19.25 -1.52
C LYS A 214 -12.41 -19.10 -1.48
N SER A 215 -11.81 -18.61 -2.56
CA SER A 215 -10.37 -18.42 -2.66
C SER A 215 -9.84 -17.37 -1.68
N ILE A 216 -10.49 -16.20 -1.63
CA ILE A 216 -10.14 -15.10 -0.72
C ILE A 216 -10.31 -15.54 0.73
N THR A 217 -11.41 -16.23 1.06
CA THR A 217 -11.64 -16.73 2.42
C THR A 217 -10.56 -17.74 2.83
N GLY A 218 -10.20 -18.67 1.94
CA GLY A 218 -9.12 -19.63 2.20
C GLY A 218 -7.75 -18.94 2.36
N PHE A 219 -7.48 -17.91 1.55
CA PHE A 219 -6.28 -17.08 1.70
C PHE A 219 -6.24 -16.36 3.06
N LEU A 220 -7.34 -15.70 3.44
CA LEU A 220 -7.47 -15.01 4.73
C LEU A 220 -7.28 -15.99 5.89
N GLN A 221 -7.91 -17.17 5.83
CA GLN A 221 -7.70 -18.22 6.82
C GLN A 221 -6.23 -18.62 6.93
N ALA A 222 -5.55 -18.84 5.79
CA ALA A 222 -4.15 -19.24 5.76
C ALA A 222 -3.22 -18.18 6.37
N ILE A 223 -3.50 -16.88 6.18
CA ILE A 223 -2.70 -15.83 6.82
C ILE A 223 -3.06 -15.64 8.30
N THR A 224 -4.34 -15.78 8.70
CA THR A 224 -4.77 -15.55 10.10
C THR A 224 -4.25 -16.56 11.13
N VAL A 225 -3.73 -17.72 10.70
CA VAL A 225 -3.08 -18.71 11.59
C VAL A 225 -1.85 -18.14 12.33
N LEU A 226 -1.41 -16.92 11.96
CA LEU A 226 -0.23 -16.28 12.49
C LEU A 226 -0.47 -15.40 13.75
N GLU A 227 -1.71 -15.32 14.27
CA GLU A 227 -2.17 -14.72 15.56
C GLU A 227 -1.75 -13.26 15.90
N LEU A 228 -0.82 -12.65 15.17
CA LEU A 228 -0.19 -11.35 15.46
C LEU A 228 -0.37 -10.33 14.32
N LEU A 229 -1.36 -10.52 13.46
CA LEU A 229 -1.47 -9.78 12.20
C LEU A 229 -2.56 -8.72 12.23
N TYR A 230 -2.23 -7.56 11.67
CA TYR A 230 -3.20 -6.56 11.26
C TYR A 230 -3.45 -6.75 9.76
N ILE A 231 -4.69 -6.98 9.36
CA ILE A 231 -5.08 -7.18 7.97
C ILE A 231 -5.90 -5.97 7.51
N TYR A 232 -5.44 -5.32 6.46
CA TYR A 232 -6.21 -4.30 5.75
C TYR A 232 -6.62 -4.83 4.37
N ILE A 233 -7.92 -4.75 4.07
CA ILE A 233 -8.49 -5.20 2.79
C ILE A 233 -9.01 -3.98 2.04
N CYS A 234 -8.43 -3.70 0.88
CA CYS A 234 -8.97 -2.74 -0.08
C CYS A 234 -9.95 -3.45 -1.01
N TRP A 235 -11.19 -2.95 -1.07
CA TRP A 235 -12.14 -3.26 -2.14
C TRP A 235 -12.11 -2.16 -3.19
#